data_AF-A0A7V4LS86-F1
#
_entry.id   AF-A0A7V4LS86-F1
#
_cell.length_a   1.000
_cell.length_b   1.000
_cell.length_c   1.000
_cell.angle_alpha   90.00
_cell.angle_beta   90.00
_cell.angle_gamma   90.00
#
_symmetry.space_group_name_H-M   'P 1'
#
loop_
_entity.id
_entity.type
_entity.pdbx_description
1 polymer ?
#
loop_
_entity_poly.entity_id
_entity_poly.type
_entity_poly.pdbx_seq_one_letter_code
_entity_poly.pdbx_strand_id
1 'polypeptide(L)'
;MDFLTNRPPVREVVFELSGNRYVVYHPDGSMEDQSGRRPFVPVRGSLQTETFFLDFPESRHPQLSPYVYGESADYYWTVTTNVVVLAPKEGPGAHPENGVEFSAKNARRDLEGLLMLGLEEAEPGTLNWLTPTSFVARSAGRWGREPVPVRGQLYLDAAGRPLRLEYQAADPKTLHREVRYTYGEGAGRLPRELVISGRGLPRFKDKQLRHLTNRIVRLETGVVERVEGRGFVPSMFIPEGDPHQRDLLVHSNGLRYRATELGLILDEGTEPPAWALAGRKPGKVQYFWWATLVVAAGGFVGWWGWRRRRVLTNQPKN
;
A
#
# COMPACT_ATOMS: atom_id res chain seq x y z
N MET A 1 24.75 -2.55 -8.45
CA MET A 1 24.13 -3.88 -8.32
C MET A 1 23.91 -4.22 -6.86
N ASP A 2 24.94 -4.12 -6.01
CA ASP A 2 24.88 -4.42 -4.57
C ASP A 2 23.69 -3.80 -3.83
N PHE A 3 23.31 -2.55 -4.15
CA PHE A 3 22.16 -1.91 -3.49
C PHE A 3 20.80 -2.59 -3.78
N LEU A 4 20.63 -3.23 -4.95
CA LEU A 4 19.41 -3.93 -5.32
C LEU A 4 19.40 -5.39 -4.83
N THR A 5 20.56 -5.99 -4.58
CA THR A 5 20.71 -7.39 -4.13
C THR A 5 20.87 -7.51 -2.62
N ASN A 6 21.76 -6.72 -2.03
CA ASN A 6 22.13 -6.73 -0.62
C ASN A 6 21.91 -5.34 -0.05
N ARG A 7 20.64 -4.90 -0.01
CA ARG A 7 20.30 -3.55 0.44
C ARG A 7 20.70 -3.39 1.91
N PRO A 8 21.63 -2.48 2.24
CA PRO A 8 21.92 -2.18 3.63
C PRO A 8 20.69 -1.51 4.28
N PRO A 9 20.65 -1.43 5.62
CA PRO A 9 19.70 -0.55 6.30
C PRO A 9 19.75 0.86 5.68
N VAL A 10 18.59 1.46 5.52
CA VAL A 10 18.42 2.81 4.97
C VAL A 10 18.07 3.73 6.13
N ARG A 11 19.04 4.58 6.49
CA ARG A 11 18.92 5.57 7.56
C ARG A 11 17.87 6.63 7.21
N GLU A 12 17.93 7.13 5.99
CA GLU A 12 16.97 8.08 5.45
C GLU A 12 16.94 7.99 3.93
N VAL A 13 15.74 8.10 3.37
CA VAL A 13 15.53 8.33 1.94
C VAL A 13 14.48 9.41 1.74
N VAL A 14 14.72 10.29 0.78
CA VAL A 14 13.77 11.32 0.36
C VAL A 14 13.54 11.19 -1.13
N PHE A 15 12.29 10.92 -1.49
CA PHE A 15 11.82 10.85 -2.86
C PHE A 15 10.93 12.05 -3.20
N GLU A 16 10.96 12.44 -4.46
CA GLU A 16 9.98 13.32 -5.08
C GLU A 16 9.20 12.51 -6.10
N LEU A 17 7.95 12.17 -5.79
CA LEU A 17 7.09 11.31 -6.61
C LEU A 17 6.19 12.14 -7.52
N SER A 18 6.20 11.87 -8.82
CA SER A 18 5.40 12.66 -9.78
C SER A 18 3.87 12.45 -9.71
N GLY A 19 3.37 11.50 -8.91
CA GLY A 19 1.93 11.33 -8.67
C GLY A 19 1.13 10.86 -9.90
N ASN A 20 1.73 9.97 -10.70
CA ASN A 20 1.24 9.51 -12.00
C ASN A 20 1.13 10.62 -13.03
N ARG A 21 2.26 10.95 -13.68
CA ARG A 21 2.23 11.74 -14.89
C ARG A 21 1.78 10.84 -16.05
N TYR A 22 0.86 11.36 -16.85
CA TYR A 22 0.37 10.69 -18.04
C TYR A 22 0.76 11.56 -19.21
N VAL A 23 1.42 10.95 -20.18
CA VAL A 23 1.52 11.50 -21.51
C VAL A 23 0.47 10.78 -22.33
N VAL A 24 -0.60 11.48 -22.66
CA VAL A 24 -1.69 10.90 -23.43
C VAL A 24 -1.37 11.12 -24.91
N TYR A 25 -1.06 10.02 -25.60
CA TYR A 25 -1.02 10.03 -27.05
C TYR A 25 -2.44 9.94 -27.59
N HIS A 26 -2.86 10.98 -28.31
CA HIS A 26 -4.14 11.01 -28.97
C HIS A 26 -4.09 10.22 -30.30
N PRO A 27 -5.24 9.73 -30.79
CA PRO A 27 -5.30 8.99 -32.06
C PRO A 27 -4.78 9.76 -33.28
N ASP A 28 -4.74 11.09 -33.21
CA ASP A 28 -4.22 12.00 -34.24
C ASP A 28 -2.69 12.20 -34.19
N GLY A 29 -2.00 11.50 -33.27
CA GLY A 29 -0.56 11.60 -33.07
C GLY A 29 -0.13 12.78 -32.19
N SER A 30 -1.06 13.61 -31.73
CA SER A 30 -0.77 14.66 -30.76
C SER A 30 -0.53 14.08 -29.36
N MET A 31 0.18 14.85 -28.54
CA MET A 31 0.62 14.44 -27.22
C MET A 31 0.16 15.47 -26.19
N GLU A 32 -0.71 15.08 -25.26
CA GLU A 32 -1.00 15.89 -24.07
C GLU A 32 -0.05 15.49 -22.95
N ASP A 33 0.89 16.38 -22.61
CA ASP A 33 1.72 16.22 -21.43
C ASP A 33 1.00 16.77 -20.19
N GLN A 34 0.54 15.88 -19.31
CA GLN A 34 -0.06 16.26 -18.04
C GLN A 34 0.97 16.48 -16.92
N SER A 35 2.27 16.47 -17.23
CA SER A 35 3.36 16.65 -16.26
C SER A 35 3.28 17.95 -15.48
N GLY A 36 2.80 19.03 -16.11
CA GLY A 36 2.63 20.35 -15.49
C GLY A 36 1.46 20.45 -14.50
N ARG A 37 0.53 19.48 -14.47
CA ARG A 37 -0.69 19.57 -13.65
C ARG A 37 -0.55 19.04 -12.23
N ARG A 38 0.48 18.24 -11.93
CA ARG A 38 0.70 17.69 -10.59
C ARG A 38 2.15 17.95 -10.16
N PRO A 39 2.39 18.61 -9.01
CA PRO A 39 3.77 18.89 -8.58
C PRO A 39 4.52 17.57 -8.21
N PHE A 40 5.70 17.60 -7.60
CA PHE A 40 6.34 16.36 -7.07
C PHE A 40 5.98 16.17 -5.60
N VAL A 41 5.40 15.04 -5.21
CA VAL A 41 5.04 14.78 -3.80
C VAL A 41 6.31 14.37 -3.06
N PRO A 42 6.78 15.14 -2.08
CA PRO A 42 7.89 14.70 -1.24
C PRO A 42 7.43 13.53 -0.38
N VAL A 43 8.26 12.49 -0.31
CA VAL A 43 8.05 11.32 0.54
C VAL A 43 9.36 11.02 1.24
N ARG A 44 9.33 10.86 2.55
CA ARG A 44 10.50 10.51 3.36
C ARG A 44 10.31 9.13 3.96
N GLY A 45 11.39 8.37 4.10
CA GLY A 45 11.32 7.08 4.77
C GLY A 45 12.64 6.64 5.37
N SER A 46 12.57 5.60 6.18
CA SER A 46 13.71 4.82 6.68
C SER A 46 13.31 3.36 6.69
N LEU A 47 14.24 2.48 6.35
CA LEU A 47 14.02 1.03 6.32
C LEU A 47 15.17 0.34 7.05
N GLN A 48 14.89 -0.17 8.25
CA GLN A 48 15.80 -0.97 9.06
C GLN A 48 15.33 -2.43 9.01
N THR A 49 16.10 -3.36 9.59
CA THR A 49 15.78 -4.80 9.53
C THR A 49 14.37 -5.13 10.05
N GLU A 50 14.00 -4.54 11.19
CA GLU A 50 12.76 -4.86 11.92
C GLU A 50 11.84 -3.64 12.14
N THR A 51 12.20 -2.50 11.56
CA THR A 51 11.45 -1.26 11.72
C THR A 51 11.52 -0.40 10.46
N PHE A 52 10.48 0.39 10.21
CA PHE A 52 10.47 1.37 9.13
C PHE A 52 9.58 2.55 9.50
N PHE A 53 9.71 3.63 8.73
CA PHE A 53 8.65 4.61 8.58
C PHE A 53 8.55 5.07 7.12
N LEU A 54 7.35 5.50 6.73
CA LEU A 54 7.06 6.16 5.47
C LEU A 54 6.18 7.38 5.75
N ASP A 55 6.70 8.55 5.47
CA ASP A 55 6.18 9.87 5.81
C ASP A 55 5.78 10.62 4.53
N PHE A 56 4.52 11.02 4.48
CA PHE A 56 3.94 11.88 3.46
C PHE A 56 3.68 13.27 4.10
N PRO A 57 4.69 14.15 4.13
CA PRO A 57 4.61 15.44 4.82
C PRO A 57 3.60 16.40 4.16
N GLU A 58 3.33 16.21 2.87
CA GLU A 58 2.31 16.94 2.13
C GLU A 58 1.33 15.97 1.49
N SER A 59 0.04 16.14 1.77
CA SER A 59 -1.00 15.48 1.01
C SER A 59 -1.60 16.44 -0.02
N ARG A 60 -1.76 15.92 -1.24
CA ARG A 60 -2.44 16.63 -2.34
C ARG A 60 -3.89 16.27 -2.50
N HIS A 61 -4.35 15.29 -1.73
CA HIS A 61 -5.75 14.96 -1.70
C HIS A 61 -6.40 15.83 -0.64
N PRO A 62 -7.43 16.64 -0.97
CA PRO A 62 -8.04 17.58 -0.03
C PRO A 62 -8.68 16.91 1.21
N GLN A 63 -8.73 15.57 1.24
CA GLN A 63 -9.30 14.77 2.33
C GLN A 63 -8.26 13.90 3.06
N LEU A 64 -7.01 13.85 2.60
CA LEU A 64 -5.94 13.14 3.32
C LEU A 64 -5.09 14.23 3.96
N SER A 65 -5.00 14.27 5.28
CA SER A 65 -4.03 15.11 5.98
C SER A 65 -2.62 14.50 5.84
N PRO A 66 -1.53 15.22 6.16
CA PRO A 66 -0.21 14.58 6.31
C PRO A 66 -0.31 13.32 7.16
N TYR A 67 0.34 12.25 6.72
CA TYR A 67 0.32 10.97 7.41
C TYR A 67 1.67 10.27 7.36
N VAL A 68 1.96 9.56 8.45
CA VAL A 68 3.15 8.74 8.60
C VAL A 68 2.72 7.34 9.01
N TYR A 69 3.20 6.33 8.29
CA TYR A 69 3.08 4.94 8.68
C TYR A 69 4.42 4.45 9.21
N GLY A 70 4.39 3.53 10.17
CA GLY A 70 5.60 2.85 10.58
C GLY A 70 5.33 1.66 11.48
N GLU A 71 6.42 1.10 11.97
CA GLU A 71 6.37 0.02 12.95
C GLU A 71 7.43 0.24 14.03
N SER A 72 7.02 0.07 15.28
CA SER A 72 7.91 -0.10 16.42
C SER A 72 8.28 -1.58 16.56
N ALA A 73 9.04 -1.95 17.60
CA ALA A 73 9.24 -3.35 17.96
C ALA A 73 7.89 -4.08 18.13
N ASP A 74 7.00 -3.52 18.96
CA ASP A 74 5.78 -4.22 19.41
C ASP A 74 4.50 -3.83 18.66
N TYR A 75 4.52 -2.73 17.89
CA TYR A 75 3.31 -2.13 17.30
C TYR A 75 3.51 -1.73 15.84
N TYR A 76 2.45 -1.87 15.04
CA TYR A 76 2.24 -1.06 13.85
C TYR A 76 1.54 0.24 14.23
N TRP A 77 1.86 1.33 13.53
CA TRP A 77 1.30 2.62 13.87
C TRP A 77 1.09 3.54 12.67
N THR A 78 0.15 4.46 12.82
CA THR A 78 -0.10 5.58 11.91
C THR A 78 -0.17 6.88 12.71
N VAL A 79 0.48 7.94 12.23
CA VAL A 79 0.34 9.30 12.74
C VAL A 79 -0.30 10.15 11.65
N THR A 80 -1.35 10.88 12.00
CA THR A 80 -1.97 11.92 11.16
C THR A 80 -1.94 13.25 11.91
N THR A 81 -2.45 14.32 11.30
CA THR A 81 -2.54 15.63 11.97
C THR A 81 -3.30 15.59 13.29
N ASN A 82 -4.33 14.76 13.40
CA ASN A 82 -5.25 14.76 14.56
C ASN A 82 -5.32 13.44 15.29
N VAL A 83 -4.73 12.36 14.76
CA VAL A 83 -4.93 11.01 15.30
C VAL A 83 -3.63 10.23 15.24
N VAL A 84 -3.33 9.52 16.32
CA VAL A 84 -2.35 8.42 16.35
C VAL A 84 -3.12 7.12 16.48
N VAL A 85 -2.85 6.15 15.59
CA VAL A 85 -3.50 4.84 15.61
C VAL A 85 -2.46 3.75 15.82
N LEU A 86 -2.71 2.83 16.76
CA LEU A 86 -1.82 1.72 17.11
C LEU A 86 -2.49 0.36 16.90
N ALA A 87 -1.69 -0.63 16.47
CA ALA A 87 -2.06 -2.04 16.42
C ALA A 87 -0.90 -2.93 16.90
N PRO A 88 -1.11 -3.79 17.91
CA PRO A 88 -0.05 -4.67 18.41
C PRO A 88 0.31 -5.76 17.39
N LYS A 89 1.57 -6.17 17.36
CA LYS A 89 2.05 -7.25 16.50
C LYS A 89 1.75 -8.64 17.07
N GLU A 90 1.70 -8.74 18.38
CA GLU A 90 1.43 -9.98 19.11
C GLU A 90 0.43 -9.74 20.24
N GLY A 91 -0.11 -10.84 20.77
CA GLY A 91 -1.08 -10.79 21.86
C GLY A 91 -2.42 -10.22 21.44
N PRO A 92 -3.23 -9.77 22.40
CA PRO A 92 -4.58 -9.33 22.12
C PRO A 92 -4.67 -8.09 21.22
N GLY A 93 -5.59 -8.10 20.25
CA GLY A 93 -5.72 -7.02 19.24
C GLY A 93 -4.79 -7.19 18.03
N ALA A 94 -3.81 -8.11 18.10
CA ALA A 94 -3.06 -8.56 16.93
C ALA A 94 -3.99 -9.39 16.04
N HIS A 95 -4.28 -8.88 14.84
CA HIS A 95 -5.15 -9.55 13.90
C HIS A 95 -4.75 -9.16 12.48
N PRO A 96 -4.57 -10.11 11.55
CA PRO A 96 -4.06 -9.83 10.20
C PRO A 96 -4.99 -8.92 9.37
N GLU A 97 -6.27 -8.80 9.75
CA GLU A 97 -7.23 -7.87 9.14
C GLU A 97 -7.31 -6.50 9.85
N ASN A 98 -6.44 -6.24 10.83
CA ASN A 98 -6.38 -4.93 11.47
C ASN A 98 -5.95 -3.88 10.43
N GLY A 99 -6.76 -2.83 10.26
CA GLY A 99 -6.54 -1.81 9.23
C GLY A 99 -5.18 -1.11 9.36
N VAL A 100 -4.65 -0.96 10.57
CA VAL A 100 -3.34 -0.34 10.81
C VAL A 100 -2.20 -1.26 10.41
N GLU A 101 -2.24 -2.53 10.84
CA GLU A 101 -1.26 -3.55 10.39
C GLU A 101 -1.24 -3.64 8.87
N PHE A 102 -2.43 -3.72 8.28
CA PHE A 102 -2.62 -3.76 6.84
C PHE A 102 -2.00 -2.54 6.14
N SER A 103 -2.25 -1.34 6.65
CA SER A 103 -1.74 -0.09 6.06
C SER A 103 -0.23 0.04 6.23
N ALA A 104 0.31 -0.30 7.40
CA ALA A 104 1.75 -0.32 7.66
C ALA A 104 2.47 -1.33 6.74
N LYS A 105 1.97 -2.55 6.59
CA LYS A 105 2.56 -3.54 5.67
C LYS A 105 2.53 -3.07 4.22
N ASN A 106 1.47 -2.40 3.78
CA ASN A 106 1.43 -1.79 2.45
C ASN A 106 2.44 -0.65 2.31
N ALA A 107 2.54 0.24 3.31
CA ALA A 107 3.52 1.33 3.31
C ALA A 107 4.96 0.82 3.28
N ARG A 108 5.28 -0.26 4.01
CA ARG A 108 6.58 -0.93 3.94
C ARG A 108 6.86 -1.44 2.54
N ARG A 109 5.90 -2.15 1.93
CA ARG A 109 6.04 -2.64 0.55
C ARG A 109 6.24 -1.50 -0.44
N ASP A 110 5.52 -0.38 -0.27
CA ASP A 110 5.65 0.79 -1.14
C ASP A 110 7.06 1.41 -1.00
N LEU A 111 7.56 1.58 0.22
CA LEU A 111 8.94 2.04 0.49
C LEU A 111 9.97 1.10 -0.13
N GLU A 112 9.82 -0.20 0.09
CA GLU A 112 10.71 -1.22 -0.46
C GLU A 112 10.70 -1.20 -2.00
N GLY A 113 9.53 -1.02 -2.61
CA GLY A 113 9.34 -0.87 -4.05
C GLY A 113 9.97 0.40 -4.61
N LEU A 114 9.85 1.54 -3.93
CA LEU A 114 10.56 2.78 -4.30
C LEU A 114 12.09 2.57 -4.31
N LEU A 115 12.59 1.84 -3.31
CA LEU A 115 14.01 1.48 -3.19
C LEU A 115 14.44 0.41 -4.20
N MET A 116 13.53 -0.21 -4.96
CA MET A 116 13.85 -1.09 -6.10
C MET A 116 14.13 -0.30 -7.40
N LEU A 117 14.24 1.02 -7.31
CA LEU A 117 14.73 1.89 -8.39
C LEU A 117 13.97 1.69 -9.72
N GLY A 118 12.64 1.66 -9.64
CA GLY A 118 11.75 1.59 -10.80
C GLY A 118 11.26 0.19 -11.19
N LEU A 119 11.68 -0.87 -10.49
CA LEU A 119 11.12 -2.22 -10.66
C LEU A 119 9.83 -2.39 -9.82
N GLU A 120 8.83 -1.54 -10.07
CA GLU A 120 7.62 -1.43 -9.23
C GLU A 120 6.71 -2.69 -9.26
N GLU A 121 6.82 -3.53 -10.30
CA GLU A 121 5.96 -4.71 -10.41
C GLU A 121 6.52 -5.95 -9.70
N ALA A 122 7.80 -5.92 -9.28
CA ALA A 122 8.41 -7.03 -8.56
C ALA A 122 8.12 -6.94 -7.06
N GLU A 123 7.91 -8.10 -6.45
CA GLU A 123 7.78 -8.25 -5.01
C GLU A 123 9.15 -8.03 -4.34
N PRO A 124 9.24 -7.15 -3.33
CA PRO A 124 10.46 -6.98 -2.55
C PRO A 124 11.04 -8.29 -2.05
N GLY A 125 12.37 -8.43 -2.07
CA GLY A 125 13.07 -9.64 -1.62
C GLY A 125 13.00 -10.85 -2.56
N THR A 126 12.28 -10.76 -3.70
CA THR A 126 12.16 -11.89 -4.65
C THR A 126 13.09 -11.80 -5.86
N LEU A 127 13.90 -10.74 -5.95
CA LEU A 127 14.80 -10.48 -7.05
C LEU A 127 15.97 -11.47 -7.06
N ASN A 128 16.08 -12.28 -8.12
CA ASN A 128 17.17 -13.21 -8.33
C ASN A 128 17.88 -12.91 -9.65
N TRP A 129 19.18 -12.61 -9.59
CA TRP A 129 19.99 -12.34 -10.78
C TRP A 129 20.49 -13.64 -11.38
N LEU A 130 20.15 -13.87 -12.64
CA LEU A 130 20.62 -15.02 -13.42
C LEU A 130 21.99 -14.75 -14.04
N THR A 131 22.23 -13.49 -14.38
CA THR A 131 23.51 -12.98 -14.86
C THR A 131 23.74 -11.58 -14.26
N PRO A 132 24.90 -10.94 -14.47
CA PRO A 132 25.11 -9.55 -14.04
C PRO A 132 24.15 -8.53 -14.65
N THR A 133 23.29 -8.92 -15.60
CA THR A 133 22.37 -8.01 -16.26
C THR A 133 20.96 -8.58 -16.44
N SER A 134 20.71 -9.86 -16.17
CA SER A 134 19.39 -10.47 -16.29
C SER A 134 18.89 -11.00 -14.96
N PHE A 135 17.60 -10.86 -14.71
CA PHE A 135 16.98 -11.29 -13.46
C PHE A 135 15.61 -11.90 -13.66
N VAL A 136 15.18 -12.62 -12.63
CA VAL A 136 13.81 -13.05 -12.42
C VAL A 136 13.34 -12.58 -11.05
N ALA A 137 12.07 -12.25 -10.92
CA ALA A 137 11.42 -11.92 -9.67
C ALA A 137 9.99 -12.46 -9.67
N ARG A 138 9.32 -12.39 -8.52
CA ARG A 138 7.87 -12.61 -8.44
C ARG A 138 7.18 -11.27 -8.55
N SER A 139 5.99 -11.23 -9.14
CA SER A 139 5.22 -9.99 -9.13
C SER A 139 4.72 -9.70 -7.72
N ALA A 140 4.64 -8.42 -7.34
CA ALA A 140 4.13 -7.96 -6.04
C ALA A 140 2.66 -8.33 -5.75
N GLY A 141 2.01 -9.06 -6.66
CA GLY A 141 0.60 -9.47 -6.60
C GLY A 141 -0.34 -8.27 -6.77
N ARG A 142 -1.37 -8.42 -7.60
CA ARG A 142 -2.59 -7.62 -7.43
C ARG A 142 -3.58 -8.46 -6.65
N TRP A 143 -4.31 -7.83 -5.73
CA TRP A 143 -5.41 -8.44 -4.97
C TRP A 143 -6.18 -9.49 -5.77
N GLY A 144 -6.15 -10.73 -5.28
CA GLY A 144 -6.86 -11.87 -5.87
C GLY A 144 -6.23 -12.46 -7.14
N ARG A 145 -4.97 -12.14 -7.46
CA ARG A 145 -4.23 -12.78 -8.56
C ARG A 145 -3.00 -13.48 -8.03
N GLU A 146 -2.72 -14.65 -8.58
CA GLU A 146 -1.49 -15.38 -8.29
C GLU A 146 -0.26 -14.55 -8.73
N PRO A 147 0.83 -14.59 -7.94
CA PRO A 147 2.09 -14.00 -8.35
C PRO A 147 2.55 -14.60 -9.67
N VAL A 148 2.95 -13.73 -10.60
CA VAL A 148 3.47 -14.14 -11.91
C VAL A 148 4.96 -13.85 -11.98
N PRO A 149 5.76 -14.64 -12.71
CA PRO A 149 7.17 -14.33 -12.90
C PRO A 149 7.34 -12.97 -13.60
N VAL A 150 8.25 -12.14 -13.08
CA VAL A 150 8.75 -10.93 -13.72
C VAL A 150 10.15 -11.24 -14.23
N ARG A 151 10.40 -10.99 -15.51
CA ARG A 151 11.72 -11.16 -16.12
C ARG A 151 12.20 -9.82 -16.64
N GLY A 152 13.48 -9.53 -16.48
CA GLY A 152 14.02 -8.30 -17.01
C GLY A 152 15.51 -8.33 -17.30
N GLN A 153 15.93 -7.28 -17.97
CA GLN A 153 17.25 -7.04 -18.49
C GLN A 153 17.69 -5.62 -18.12
N LEU A 154 18.86 -5.52 -17.52
CA LEU A 154 19.55 -4.30 -17.18
C LEU A 154 20.58 -3.99 -18.24
N TYR A 155 20.65 -2.73 -18.66
CA TYR A 155 21.63 -2.20 -19.59
C TYR A 155 22.53 -1.26 -18.82
N LEU A 156 23.83 -1.46 -18.92
CA LEU A 156 24.85 -0.70 -18.19
C LEU A 156 25.58 0.25 -19.15
N ASP A 157 26.04 1.38 -18.62
CA ASP A 157 27.00 2.24 -19.33
C ASP A 157 28.42 1.66 -19.29
N ALA A 158 29.37 2.33 -19.95
CA ALA A 158 30.78 1.91 -19.98
C ALA A 158 31.45 1.89 -18.58
N ALA A 159 30.88 2.60 -17.60
CA ALA A 159 31.33 2.62 -16.22
C ALA A 159 30.60 1.58 -15.34
N GLY A 160 29.77 0.71 -15.94
CA GLY A 160 29.03 -0.33 -15.23
C GLY A 160 27.80 0.16 -14.45
N ARG A 161 27.33 1.39 -14.71
CA ARG A 161 26.16 1.97 -14.04
C ARG A 161 24.86 1.65 -14.80
N PRO A 162 23.74 1.36 -14.11
CA PRO A 162 22.43 1.24 -14.72
C PRO A 162 22.08 2.41 -15.65
N LEU A 163 21.91 2.17 -16.95
CA LEU A 163 21.42 3.15 -17.92
C LEU A 163 19.91 2.96 -18.16
N ARG A 164 19.51 1.70 -18.34
CA ARG A 164 18.13 1.32 -18.65
C ARG A 164 17.80 -0.05 -18.07
N LEU A 165 16.57 -0.23 -17.64
CA LEU A 165 16.02 -1.51 -17.20
C LEU A 165 14.77 -1.80 -18.02
N GLU A 166 14.70 -2.96 -18.62
CA GLU A 166 13.50 -3.45 -19.31
C GLU A 166 12.97 -4.68 -18.58
N TYR A 167 11.68 -4.72 -18.31
CA TYR A 167 11.07 -5.88 -17.67
C TYR A 167 9.64 -6.12 -18.12
N GLN A 168 9.23 -7.38 -18.01
CA GLN A 168 7.90 -7.84 -18.35
C GLN A 168 7.42 -8.89 -17.34
N ALA A 169 6.13 -8.85 -17.01
CA ALA A 169 5.46 -9.97 -16.37
C ALA A 169 5.23 -11.09 -17.41
N ALA A 170 5.22 -12.35 -16.97
CA ALA A 170 5.33 -13.54 -17.82
C ALA A 170 4.32 -13.69 -18.98
N ASP A 171 3.18 -12.99 -18.97
CA ASP A 171 2.28 -12.98 -20.12
C ASP A 171 2.77 -11.93 -21.16
N PRO A 172 3.06 -12.32 -22.42
CA PRO A 172 3.50 -11.36 -23.45
C PRO A 172 2.47 -10.27 -23.76
N LYS A 173 1.19 -10.49 -23.42
CA LYS A 173 0.13 -9.47 -23.50
C LYS A 173 0.14 -8.52 -22.31
N THR A 174 0.91 -8.80 -21.26
CA THR A 174 1.15 -7.88 -20.14
C THR A 174 2.28 -6.91 -20.42
N LEU A 175 1.96 -5.63 -20.26
CA LEU A 175 2.79 -4.52 -19.79
C LEU A 175 4.32 -4.72 -19.88
N HIS A 176 4.92 -4.41 -21.04
CA HIS A 176 6.34 -4.10 -21.10
C HIS A 176 6.62 -2.79 -20.36
N ARG A 177 7.67 -2.78 -19.54
CA ARG A 177 8.13 -1.62 -18.77
C ARG A 177 9.57 -1.32 -19.13
N GLU A 178 9.85 -0.04 -19.31
CA GLU A 178 11.19 0.50 -19.50
C GLU A 178 11.45 1.54 -18.42
N VAL A 179 12.54 1.41 -17.69
CA VAL A 179 13.01 2.40 -16.72
C VAL A 179 14.31 3.01 -17.26
N ARG A 180 14.39 4.32 -17.31
CA ARG A 180 15.62 5.06 -17.63
C ARG A 180 16.18 5.70 -16.39
N TYR A 181 17.50 5.61 -16.23
CA TYR A 181 18.23 6.12 -15.09
C TYR A 181 19.03 7.36 -15.49
N THR A 182 18.89 8.44 -14.73
CA THR A 182 19.68 9.67 -14.91
C THR A 182 20.49 9.97 -13.66
N TYR A 183 21.75 10.34 -13.85
CA TYR A 183 22.70 10.65 -12.77
C TYR A 183 22.98 12.17 -12.77
N GLY A 184 23.23 12.73 -11.58
CA GLY A 184 23.72 14.10 -11.47
C GLY A 184 25.19 14.24 -11.89
N GLU A 185 25.62 15.47 -12.16
CA GLU A 185 27.05 15.79 -12.31
C GLU A 185 27.79 15.53 -10.99
N GLY A 186 28.95 14.87 -11.08
CA GLY A 186 29.66 14.34 -9.91
C GLY A 186 29.22 12.91 -9.60
N ALA A 187 30.14 11.96 -9.76
CA ALA A 187 29.91 10.52 -9.86
C ALA A 187 29.25 9.84 -8.64
N GLY A 188 27.95 10.03 -8.45
CA GLY A 188 27.13 9.19 -7.58
C GLY A 188 26.95 7.79 -8.16
N ARG A 189 26.98 6.75 -7.30
CA ARG A 189 26.66 5.36 -7.70
C ARG A 189 25.16 5.12 -7.91
N LEU A 190 24.31 6.00 -7.39
CA LEU A 190 22.85 5.87 -7.39
C LEU A 190 22.23 6.89 -8.35
N PRO A 191 21.15 6.51 -9.05
CA PRO A 191 20.45 7.41 -9.96
C PRO A 191 19.76 8.54 -9.19
N ARG A 192 19.78 9.75 -9.75
CA ARG A 192 19.07 10.93 -9.20
C ARG A 192 17.63 11.00 -9.71
N GLU A 193 17.40 10.59 -10.94
CA GLU A 193 16.07 10.58 -11.56
C GLU A 193 15.81 9.27 -12.29
N LEU A 194 14.58 8.80 -12.18
CA LEU A 194 14.06 7.57 -12.76
C LEU A 194 12.87 7.92 -13.65
N VAL A 195 12.89 7.51 -14.91
CA VAL A 195 11.76 7.66 -15.83
C VAL A 195 11.23 6.28 -16.19
N ILE A 196 10.07 5.92 -15.65
CA ILE A 196 9.40 4.64 -15.86
C ILE A 196 8.36 4.82 -16.96
N SER A 197 8.47 4.05 -18.03
CA SER A 197 7.65 4.13 -19.22
C SER A 197 7.00 2.78 -19.48
N GLY A 198 5.73 2.77 -19.85
CA GLY A 198 5.10 1.53 -20.35
C GLY A 198 3.62 1.67 -20.62
N ARG A 199 3.06 0.70 -21.35
CA ARG A 199 1.62 0.70 -21.67
C ARG A 199 0.78 0.55 -20.40
N GLY A 200 -0.26 1.34 -20.22
CA GLY A 200 -1.12 1.32 -19.03
C GLY A 200 -1.83 -0.03 -18.82
N LEU A 201 -2.36 -0.22 -17.60
CA LEU A 201 -3.19 -1.39 -17.27
C LEU A 201 -4.42 -1.47 -18.19
N PRO A 202 -4.91 -2.67 -18.51
CA PRO A 202 -6.04 -2.89 -19.41
C PRO A 202 -7.38 -2.26 -18.97
N ARG A 203 -7.45 -1.63 -17.79
CA ARG A 203 -8.64 -0.87 -17.35
C ARG A 203 -8.75 0.52 -17.99
N PHE A 204 -7.66 1.06 -18.54
CA PHE A 204 -7.71 2.27 -19.36
C PHE A 204 -7.79 1.81 -20.81
N LYS A 205 -8.83 2.23 -21.52
CA LYS A 205 -9.04 1.90 -22.94
C LYS A 205 -7.73 2.12 -23.71
N ASP A 206 -7.27 1.05 -24.35
CA ASP A 206 -6.27 0.96 -25.41
C ASP A 206 -5.23 2.10 -25.57
N LYS A 207 -3.94 1.72 -25.49
CA LYS A 207 -2.75 2.42 -26.04
C LYS A 207 -2.16 3.59 -25.27
N GLN A 208 -2.65 3.98 -24.10
CA GLN A 208 -1.98 5.04 -23.33
C GLN A 208 -0.63 4.56 -22.76
N LEU A 209 0.44 5.28 -23.10
CA LEU A 209 1.78 5.06 -22.55
C LEU A 209 1.91 5.93 -21.29
N ARG A 210 2.16 5.30 -20.14
CA ARG A 210 2.32 5.99 -18.86
C ARG A 210 3.80 6.29 -18.67
N HIS A 211 4.11 7.53 -18.27
CA HIS A 211 5.45 7.98 -17.92
C HIS A 211 5.46 8.48 -16.47
N LEU A 212 6.15 7.77 -15.58
CA LEU A 212 6.38 8.20 -14.20
C LEU A 212 7.79 8.73 -14.08
N THR A 213 7.93 9.93 -13.51
CA THR A 213 9.23 10.44 -13.12
C THR A 213 9.34 10.44 -11.60
N ASN A 214 10.29 9.71 -11.04
CA ASN A 214 10.57 9.74 -9.62
C ASN A 214 12.00 10.26 -9.42
N ARG A 215 12.19 11.13 -8.44
CA ARG A 215 13.50 11.69 -8.11
C ARG A 215 13.95 11.21 -6.75
N ILE A 216 15.22 10.82 -6.66
CA ILE A 216 15.89 10.51 -5.40
C ILE A 216 16.63 11.76 -4.99
N VAL A 217 16.08 12.47 -4.01
CA VAL A 217 16.64 13.72 -3.50
C VAL A 217 17.80 13.41 -2.55
N ARG A 218 17.61 12.41 -1.68
CA ARG A 218 18.60 11.97 -0.70
C ARG A 218 18.44 10.48 -0.44
N LEU A 219 19.55 9.76 -0.30
CA LEU A 219 19.58 8.36 0.12
C LEU A 219 20.81 8.12 0.98
N GLU A 220 20.59 7.86 2.26
CA GLU A 220 21.62 7.58 3.25
C GLU A 220 21.48 6.16 3.76
N THR A 221 22.50 5.34 3.48
CA THR A 221 22.60 3.98 4.03
C THR A 221 23.18 4.02 5.44
N GLY A 222 22.71 3.15 6.31
CA GLY A 222 23.16 3.03 7.69
C GLY A 222 22.01 2.77 8.66
N VAL A 223 22.38 2.56 9.92
CA VAL A 223 21.43 2.35 11.01
C VAL A 223 21.13 3.69 11.69
N VAL A 224 19.89 3.86 12.16
CA VAL A 224 19.53 4.96 13.04
C VAL A 224 19.70 4.48 14.49
N GLU A 225 20.82 4.83 15.12
CA GLU A 225 21.20 4.32 16.46
C GLU A 225 20.10 4.54 17.52
N ARG A 226 19.44 5.71 17.50
CA ARG A 226 18.37 6.05 18.47
C ARG A 226 17.13 5.14 18.42
N VAL A 227 16.96 4.33 17.38
CA VAL A 227 15.82 3.40 17.23
C VAL A 227 16.23 1.93 17.31
N GLU A 228 17.50 1.64 17.56
CA GLU A 228 17.99 0.27 17.68
C GLU A 228 17.28 -0.47 18.84
N GLY A 229 16.78 -1.68 18.56
CA GLY A 229 16.04 -2.52 19.53
C GLY A 229 14.62 -2.06 19.90
N ARG A 230 14.24 -0.80 19.63
CA ARG A 230 12.90 -0.26 19.97
C ARG A 230 12.02 0.04 18.76
N GLY A 231 12.64 0.30 17.61
CA GLY A 231 11.96 0.75 16.40
C GLY A 231 11.59 2.23 16.43
N PHE A 232 11.12 2.76 15.29
CA PHE A 232 10.55 4.09 15.20
C PHE A 232 9.24 4.14 15.98
N VAL A 233 9.01 5.23 16.73
CA VAL A 233 7.79 5.44 17.53
C VAL A 233 7.05 6.70 17.10
N PRO A 234 5.72 6.76 17.31
CA PRO A 234 4.90 7.90 16.88
C PRO A 234 5.42 9.27 17.32
N SER A 235 5.93 9.38 18.55
CA SER A 235 6.43 10.64 19.12
C SER A 235 7.59 11.27 18.33
N MET A 236 8.31 10.50 17.51
CA MET A 236 9.36 11.03 16.62
C MET A 236 8.79 11.86 15.45
N PHE A 237 7.48 11.81 15.23
CA PHE A 237 6.76 12.46 14.12
C PHE A 237 5.69 13.44 14.61
N ILE A 238 5.68 13.75 15.91
CA ILE A 238 4.83 14.76 16.54
C ILE A 238 5.72 15.95 16.90
N PRO A 239 5.50 17.15 16.33
CA PRO A 239 6.28 18.33 16.69
C PRO A 239 6.17 18.67 18.18
N GLU A 240 7.26 19.16 18.78
CA GLU A 240 7.20 19.76 20.11
C GLU A 240 6.26 20.97 20.09
N GLY A 241 5.31 21.03 21.03
CA GLY A 241 4.31 22.11 21.08
C GLY A 241 3.16 21.98 20.09
N ASP A 242 2.89 20.76 19.60
CA ASP A 242 1.74 20.49 18.73
C ASP A 242 0.42 21.05 19.34
N PRO A 243 -0.23 22.02 18.68
CA PRO A 243 -1.45 22.64 19.20
C PRO A 243 -2.67 21.71 19.11
N HIS A 244 -2.55 20.62 18.35
CA HIS A 244 -3.60 19.64 18.19
C HIS A 244 -3.54 18.64 19.36
N GLN A 245 -4.57 18.61 20.20
CA GLN A 245 -4.82 17.46 21.06
C GLN A 245 -5.16 16.28 20.15
N ARG A 246 -4.16 15.48 19.78
CA ARG A 246 -4.37 14.32 18.91
C ARG A 246 -5.07 13.22 19.69
N ASP A 247 -6.13 12.67 19.11
CA ASP A 247 -6.79 11.49 19.65
C ASP A 247 -5.88 10.28 19.48
N LEU A 248 -5.69 9.51 20.56
CA LEU A 248 -5.06 8.20 20.48
C LEU A 248 -6.13 7.13 20.30
N LEU A 249 -6.10 6.46 19.14
CA LEU A 249 -6.97 5.33 18.85
C LEU A 249 -6.18 4.03 18.91
N VAL A 250 -6.63 3.10 19.76
CA VAL A 250 -6.04 1.78 19.86
C VAL A 250 -7.05 0.75 19.38
N HIS A 251 -6.71 0.01 18.32
CA HIS A 251 -7.54 -1.10 17.86
C HIS A 251 -7.33 -2.31 18.78
N SER A 252 -8.21 -2.45 19.77
CA SER A 252 -8.05 -3.42 20.87
C SER A 252 -8.89 -4.69 20.75
N ASN A 253 -9.77 -4.79 19.76
CA ASN A 253 -10.79 -5.84 19.65
C ASN A 253 -11.51 -6.14 20.99
N GLY A 254 -11.72 -5.10 21.81
CA GLY A 254 -12.49 -5.17 23.06
C GLY A 254 -11.71 -4.99 24.36
N LEU A 255 -10.39 -4.92 24.33
CA LEU A 255 -9.59 -4.68 25.53
C LEU A 255 -9.45 -3.20 25.91
N ARG A 256 -9.22 -2.96 27.19
CA ARG A 256 -8.85 -1.65 27.74
C ARG A 256 -7.35 -1.53 27.83
N TYR A 257 -6.83 -0.40 27.38
CA TYR A 257 -5.41 -0.07 27.37
C TYR A 257 -5.19 1.24 28.11
N ARG A 258 -4.10 1.33 28.87
CA ARG A 258 -3.65 2.61 29.42
C ARG A 258 -2.57 3.20 28.53
N ALA A 259 -2.86 4.38 28.00
CA ALA A 259 -1.90 5.15 27.22
C ALA A 259 -1.00 5.98 28.15
N THR A 260 0.30 6.00 27.86
CA THR A 260 1.23 6.96 28.48
C THR A 260 1.24 8.26 27.67
N GLU A 261 1.75 9.33 28.29
CA GLU A 261 1.96 10.64 27.64
C GLU A 261 2.89 10.58 26.41
N LEU A 262 3.62 9.47 26.24
CA LEU A 262 4.52 9.21 25.12
C LEU A 262 3.88 8.35 24.01
N GLY A 263 2.61 8.00 24.13
CA GLY A 263 1.91 7.13 23.18
C GLY A 263 2.27 5.64 23.30
N LEU A 264 2.82 5.21 24.44
CA LEU A 264 3.04 3.78 24.74
C LEU A 264 1.77 3.20 25.36
N ILE A 265 1.45 1.94 25.03
CA ILE A 265 0.33 1.20 25.60
C ILE A 265 0.86 0.27 26.70
N LEU A 266 0.26 0.33 27.90
CA LEU A 266 0.43 -0.64 28.96
C LEU A 266 -0.84 -1.51 29.05
N ASP A 267 -0.67 -2.84 29.06
CA ASP A 267 -1.75 -3.82 29.21
C ASP A 267 -2.27 -3.80 30.66
N GLU A 268 -3.57 -3.52 30.85
CA GLU A 268 -4.22 -3.56 32.17
C GLU A 268 -4.80 -4.93 32.53
N GLY A 269 -4.56 -5.98 31.73
CA GLY A 269 -4.80 -7.38 32.10
C GLY A 269 -6.26 -7.73 32.41
N THR A 270 -7.23 -6.91 32.00
CA THR A 270 -8.66 -7.16 32.24
C THR A 270 -9.37 -7.58 30.95
N GLU A 271 -10.00 -8.74 30.98
CA GLU A 271 -10.73 -9.31 29.84
C GLU A 271 -11.77 -8.34 29.27
N PRO A 272 -11.98 -8.34 27.92
CA PRO A 272 -13.03 -7.55 27.29
C PRO A 272 -14.39 -7.91 27.89
N PRO A 273 -15.30 -6.94 28.11
CA PRO A 273 -16.67 -7.28 28.40
C PRO A 273 -17.26 -8.07 27.22
N ALA A 274 -18.05 -9.12 27.51
CA ALA A 274 -18.48 -10.13 26.55
C ALA A 274 -19.15 -9.60 25.25
N TRP A 275 -19.70 -8.38 25.28
CA TRP A 275 -20.28 -7.72 24.11
C TRP A 275 -19.25 -7.26 23.07
N ALA A 276 -17.99 -7.01 23.47
CA ALA A 276 -16.92 -6.62 22.57
C ALA A 276 -16.32 -7.82 21.79
N LEU A 277 -16.49 -9.05 22.31
CA LEU A 277 -16.16 -10.30 21.63
C LEU A 277 -17.27 -10.75 20.64
N ALA A 278 -18.43 -10.09 20.65
CA ALA A 278 -19.57 -10.40 19.78
C ALA A 278 -19.42 -9.84 18.34
N GLY A 279 -18.18 -9.75 17.84
CA GLY A 279 -17.84 -9.33 16.48
C GLY A 279 -17.90 -10.45 15.44
N ARG A 280 -18.77 -11.47 15.58
CA ARG A 280 -19.02 -12.40 14.47
C ARG A 280 -19.95 -11.71 13.48
N LYS A 281 -19.38 -11.15 12.39
CA LYS A 281 -20.15 -10.92 11.17
C LYS A 281 -20.88 -12.23 10.85
N PRO A 282 -22.22 -12.23 10.67
CA PRO A 282 -22.93 -13.46 10.33
C PRO A 282 -22.31 -14.02 9.05
N GLY A 283 -21.71 -15.21 9.16
CA GLY A 283 -21.04 -15.86 8.04
C GLY A 283 -22.00 -16.02 6.85
N LYS A 284 -21.48 -16.17 5.63
CA LYS A 284 -22.27 -16.31 4.39
C LYS A 284 -23.42 -17.33 4.50
N VAL A 285 -23.26 -18.34 5.35
CA VAL A 285 -24.28 -19.37 5.67
C VAL A 285 -25.52 -18.77 6.34
N GLN A 286 -25.36 -17.81 7.25
CA GLN A 286 -26.49 -17.17 7.94
C GLN A 286 -27.26 -16.24 7.00
N TYR A 287 -26.57 -15.50 6.12
CA TYR A 287 -27.21 -14.71 5.05
C TYR A 287 -27.97 -15.60 4.06
N PHE A 288 -27.43 -16.79 3.74
CA PHE A 288 -28.13 -17.76 2.90
C PHE A 288 -29.42 -18.24 3.57
N TRP A 289 -29.41 -18.53 4.87
CA TRP A 289 -30.61 -18.91 5.62
C TRP A 289 -31.65 -17.78 5.66
N TRP A 290 -31.24 -16.53 5.94
CA TRP A 290 -32.15 -15.37 5.91
C TRP A 290 -32.76 -15.13 4.52
N ALA A 291 -31.95 -15.21 3.46
CA ALA A 291 -32.44 -15.08 2.09
C ALA A 291 -33.43 -16.20 1.73
N THR A 292 -33.15 -17.44 2.15
CA THR A 292 -34.04 -18.59 1.91
C THR A 292 -35.37 -18.42 2.64
N LEU A 293 -35.34 -17.88 3.87
CA LEU A 293 -36.52 -17.65 4.70
C LEU A 293 -37.40 -16.52 4.12
N VAL A 294 -36.79 -15.44 3.61
CA VAL A 294 -37.51 -14.35 2.92
C VAL A 294 -38.13 -14.83 1.60
N VAL A 295 -37.42 -15.66 0.83
CA VAL A 295 -37.96 -16.25 -0.41
C VAL A 295 -39.11 -17.22 -0.12
N ALA A 296 -38.99 -18.06 0.92
CA ALA A 296 -40.06 -18.96 1.34
C ALA A 296 -41.30 -18.20 1.85
N ALA A 297 -41.10 -17.12 2.63
CA ALA A 297 -42.19 -16.26 3.09
C ALA A 297 -42.87 -15.53 1.92
N GLY A 298 -42.10 -14.99 0.97
CA GLY A 298 -42.63 -14.37 -0.24
C GLY A 298 -43.41 -15.35 -1.12
N GLY A 299 -42.91 -16.58 -1.27
CA GLY A 299 -43.59 -17.67 -1.97
C GLY A 299 -44.90 -18.08 -1.31
N PHE A 300 -44.94 -18.14 0.03
CA PHE A 300 -46.15 -18.47 0.78
C PHE A 300 -47.21 -17.36 0.68
N VAL A 301 -46.81 -16.09 0.80
CA VAL A 301 -47.72 -14.93 0.62
C VAL A 301 -48.26 -14.88 -0.81
N GLY A 302 -47.42 -15.14 -1.81
CA GLY A 302 -47.83 -15.24 -3.22
C GLY A 302 -48.82 -16.37 -3.47
N TRP A 303 -48.55 -17.56 -2.95
CA TRP A 303 -49.45 -18.72 -3.04
C TRP A 303 -50.78 -18.47 -2.32
N TRP A 304 -50.76 -17.88 -1.12
CA TRP A 304 -51.96 -17.53 -0.36
C TRP A 304 -52.81 -16.48 -1.08
N GLY A 305 -52.18 -15.45 -1.66
CA GLY A 305 -52.84 -14.44 -2.48
C GLY A 305 -53.49 -15.02 -3.74
N TRP A 306 -52.81 -15.95 -4.41
CA TRP A 306 -53.35 -16.65 -5.58
C TRP A 306 -54.53 -17.57 -5.21
N ARG A 307 -54.43 -18.28 -4.08
CA ARG A 307 -55.51 -19.14 -3.57
C ARG A 307 -56.76 -18.33 -3.22
N ARG A 308 -56.61 -17.14 -2.60
CA ARG A 308 -57.73 -16.21 -2.35
C ARG A 308 -58.37 -15.68 -3.64
N ARG A 309 -57.57 -15.35 -4.67
CA ARG A 309 -58.11 -14.89 -5.96
C ARG A 309 -58.92 -15.97 -6.69
N ARG A 310 -58.49 -17.25 -6.63
CA ARG A 310 -59.26 -18.37 -7.20
C ARG A 310 -60.62 -18.60 -6.53
N VAL A 311 -60.71 -18.37 -5.22
CA VAL A 311 -61.99 -18.47 -4.48
C VAL A 311 -62.95 -17.35 -4.87
N LEU A 312 -62.45 -16.15 -5.17
CA LEU A 312 -63.26 -15.00 -5.59
C LEU A 312 -63.73 -15.08 -7.06
N THR A 313 -62.99 -15.76 -7.94
CA THR A 313 -63.40 -15.97 -9.34
C THR A 313 -64.42 -17.10 -9.55
N ASN A 314 -64.65 -17.94 -8.53
CA ASN A 314 -65.60 -19.06 -8.58
C ASN A 314 -66.92 -18.79 -7.84
N GLN A 315 -67.18 -17.54 -7.41
CA GLN A 315 -68.53 -17.19 -6.98
C GLN A 315 -69.43 -16.99 -8.21
N PRO A 316 -70.59 -17.66 -8.31
CA PRO A 316 -71.55 -17.38 -9.36
C PRO A 316 -71.99 -15.93 -9.23
N LYS A 317 -71.97 -15.19 -10.35
CA LYS A 317 -72.62 -13.89 -10.43
C LYS A 317 -74.11 -14.11 -10.23
N ASN A 318 -74.66 -13.58 -9.14
CA ASN A 318 -76.10 -13.30 -9.06
C ASN A 318 -76.43 -12.12 -9.97
#